data_AF-A0A965Z2N7-F1
#
_entry.id   AF-A0A965Z2N7-F1
#
_cell.length_a   1.000
_cell.length_b   1.000
_cell.length_c   1.000
_cell.angle_alpha   90.00
_cell.angle_beta   90.00
_cell.angle_gamma   90.00
#
_symmetry.space_group_name_H-M   'P 1'
#
loop_
_entity.id
_entity.type
_entity.pdbx_description
1 polymer ?
#
loop_
_entity_poly.entity_id
_entity_poly.type
_entity_poly.pdbx_seq_one_letter_code
_entity_poly.pdbx_strand_id
1 'polypeptide(L)'
;MSVRVIQVETAVLGTGRPGDTFTLGGHLYRVREVQSYFNEREQHRIAVEVEAECQVCGKPYTYTTHRRPTYIPKTCKAHRWQGPRKAGGEE
;
A
#
# COMPACT_ATOMS: atom_id res chain seq x y z
N MET A 1 -2.09 7.76 -23.97
CA MET A 1 -2.35 6.86 -22.83
C MET A 1 -3.16 7.64 -21.81
N SER A 2 -4.43 7.29 -21.63
CA SER A 2 -5.34 8.03 -20.73
C SER A 2 -5.13 7.56 -19.29
N VAL A 3 -4.53 8.40 -18.45
CA VAL A 3 -4.39 8.14 -17.01
C VAL A 3 -5.77 8.32 -16.38
N ARG A 4 -6.41 7.23 -15.96
CA ARG A 4 -7.63 7.28 -15.15
C ARG A 4 -7.23 7.61 -13.72
N VAL A 5 -7.58 8.81 -13.27
CA VAL A 5 -7.52 9.17 -11.85
C VAL A 5 -8.79 8.61 -11.23
N ILE A 6 -8.66 7.56 -10.43
CA ILE A 6 -9.79 7.05 -9.66
C ILE A 6 -9.77 7.80 -8.34
N GLN A 7 -10.84 8.54 -8.02
CA GLN A 7 -11.08 8.98 -6.65
C GLN A 7 -11.43 7.74 -5.82
N VAL A 8 -10.41 6.95 -5.48
CA VAL A 8 -10.57 5.85 -4.54
C VAL A 8 -10.66 6.49 -3.17
N GLU A 9 -11.87 6.96 -2.81
CA GLU A 9 -12.25 6.97 -1.41
C GLU A 9 -11.87 5.59 -0.87
N THR A 10 -11.10 5.60 0.20
CA THR A 10 -10.36 4.51 0.85
C THR A 10 -10.97 3.09 0.89
N ALA A 11 -12.18 2.85 0.43
CA ALA A 11 -12.90 1.59 0.54
C ALA A 11 -12.53 0.49 -0.49
N VAL A 12 -11.88 0.78 -1.64
CA VAL A 12 -11.81 -0.25 -2.70
C VAL A 12 -10.51 -0.35 -3.51
N LEU A 13 -9.34 -0.38 -2.84
CA LEU A 13 -8.10 -0.78 -3.53
C LEU A 13 -8.20 -2.17 -4.18
N GLY A 14 -9.04 -3.05 -3.66
CA GLY A 14 -9.25 -4.40 -4.22
C GLY A 14 -9.95 -4.43 -5.58
N THR A 15 -10.54 -3.33 -6.05
CA THR A 15 -11.11 -3.21 -7.41
C THR A 15 -10.24 -2.34 -8.33
N GLY A 16 -9.12 -1.81 -7.81
CA GLY A 16 -8.18 -1.03 -8.61
C GLY A 16 -7.54 -1.88 -9.70
N ARG A 17 -7.08 -1.22 -10.75
CA ARG A 17 -6.32 -1.82 -11.85
C ARG A 17 -4.85 -1.36 -11.76
N PRO A 18 -3.90 -2.18 -12.22
CA PRO A 18 -2.54 -1.73 -12.45
C PRO A 18 -2.52 -0.43 -13.25
N GLY A 19 -1.83 0.57 -12.73
CA GLY A 19 -1.73 1.90 -13.31
C GLY A 19 -2.66 2.95 -12.71
N ASP A 20 -3.70 2.57 -11.97
CA ASP A 20 -4.58 3.53 -11.30
C ASP A 20 -3.83 4.32 -10.22
N THR A 21 -4.18 5.59 -10.07
CA THR A 21 -3.63 6.45 -9.01
C THR A 21 -4.71 6.84 -8.02
N PHE A 22 -4.31 6.99 -6.76
CA PHE A 22 -5.20 7.42 -5.67
C PHE A 22 -4.42 8.25 -4.65
N THR A 23 -5.13 9.09 -3.90
CA THR A 23 -4.55 9.95 -2.88
C THR A 23 -5.02 9.50 -1.50
N LEU A 24 -4.08 9.30 -0.58
CA LEU A 24 -4.37 8.97 0.81
C LEU A 24 -3.65 9.96 1.73
N GLY A 25 -4.40 10.70 2.54
CA GLY A 25 -3.84 11.69 3.48
C GLY A 25 -2.94 12.73 2.80
N GLY A 26 -3.32 13.17 1.58
CA GLY A 26 -2.58 14.14 0.77
C GLY A 26 -1.34 13.59 0.05
N HIS A 27 -1.11 12.27 0.07
CA HIS A 27 0.00 11.63 -0.63
C HIS A 27 -0.50 10.79 -1.80
N LEU A 28 0.18 10.89 -2.94
CA LEU A 28 -0.18 10.19 -4.18
C LEU A 28 0.43 8.78 -4.19
N TYR A 29 -0.39 7.81 -4.53
CA TYR A 29 -0.02 6.41 -4.68
C TYR A 29 -0.48 5.91 -6.05
N ARG A 30 0.24 4.94 -6.59
CA ARG A 30 -0.07 4.26 -7.84
C ARG A 30 -0.19 2.76 -7.60
N VAL A 31 -1.23 2.13 -8.10
CA VAL A 31 -1.40 0.68 -8.06
C VAL A 31 -0.44 0.04 -9.07
N ARG A 32 0.42 -0.85 -8.60
CA ARG A 32 1.32 -1.67 -9.43
C ARG A 32 0.66 -2.98 -9.81
N GLU A 33 0.10 -3.67 -8.82
CA GLU A 33 -0.45 -5.01 -8.99
C GLU A 33 -1.59 -5.28 -8.01
N VAL A 34 -2.56 -6.09 -8.43
CA VAL A 34 -3.65 -6.59 -7.59
C VAL A 34 -3.69 -8.10 -7.71
N GLN A 35 -3.44 -8.80 -6.60
CA GLN A 35 -3.46 -10.25 -6.54
C GLN A 35 -4.61 -10.72 -5.64
N SER A 36 -5.39 -11.68 -6.13
CA SER A 36 -6.45 -12.34 -5.37
C SER A 36 -6.01 -13.76 -5.06
N TYR A 37 -6.11 -14.18 -3.81
CA TYR A 37 -5.68 -15.51 -3.36
C TYR A 37 -6.58 -16.04 -2.25
N PHE A 38 -6.62 -17.36 -2.10
CA PHE A 38 -7.25 -18.01 -0.95
C PHE A 38 -6.17 -18.29 0.09
N ASN A 39 -6.42 -17.93 1.35
CA ASN A 39 -5.50 -18.31 2.43
C ASN A 39 -5.73 -19.78 2.84
N GLU A 40 -4.90 -20.27 3.78
CA GLU A 40 -5.00 -21.61 4.37
C GLU A 40 -6.36 -21.96 5.01
N ARG A 41 -7.22 -20.95 5.24
CA ARG A 41 -8.58 -21.11 5.77
C ARG A 41 -9.66 -20.99 4.69
N GLU A 42 -9.28 -21.13 3.42
CA GLU A 42 -10.15 -20.97 2.25
C GLU A 42 -10.85 -19.61 2.18
N GLN A 43 -10.30 -18.60 2.85
CA GLN A 43 -10.85 -17.25 2.80
C GLN A 43 -10.25 -16.52 1.62
N HIS A 44 -11.12 -15.97 0.78
CA HIS A 44 -10.71 -15.08 -0.30
C HIS A 44 -10.03 -13.82 0.28
N ARG A 45 -8.81 -13.55 -0.15
CA ARG A 45 -7.96 -12.41 0.22
C ARG A 45 -7.50 -11.67 -1.03
N ILE A 46 -7.21 -10.39 -0.85
CA ILE A 46 -6.69 -9.53 -1.92
C ILE A 46 -5.44 -8.81 -1.37
N ALA A 47 -4.34 -8.89 -2.09
CA ALA A 47 -3.14 -8.09 -1.89
C ALA A 47 -3.02 -7.08 -3.03
N VAL A 48 -2.67 -5.84 -2.68
CA VAL A 48 -2.47 -4.76 -3.64
C VAL A 48 -1.08 -4.21 -3.42
N GLU A 49 -0.24 -4.29 -4.45
CA GLU A 49 1.05 -3.59 -4.46
C GLU A 49 0.84 -2.17 -4.98
N VAL A 50 1.35 -1.21 -4.22
CA VAL A 50 1.34 0.20 -4.58
C VAL A 50 2.75 0.77 -4.62
N GLU A 51 2.96 1.75 -5.48
CA GLU A 51 4.18 2.53 -5.63
C GLU A 51 3.89 3.98 -5.25
N ALA A 52 4.82 4.59 -4.52
CA ALA A 52 4.77 6.01 -4.17
C ALA A 52 6.17 6.57 -3.95
N GLU A 53 6.29 7.89 -3.88
CA GLU A 53 7.56 8.59 -3.62
C GLU A 53 7.72 8.88 -2.13
N CYS A 54 8.88 8.57 -1.56
CA CYS A 54 9.11 8.83 -0.14
C CYS A 54 9.06 10.34 0.13
N GLN A 55 8.19 10.80 1.04
CA GLN A 55 8.11 12.22 1.40
C GLN A 55 9.43 12.81 1.96
N VAL A 56 10.32 11.97 2.48
CA VAL A 56 11.59 12.41 3.09
C VAL A 56 12.73 12.48 2.06
N CYS A 57 12.83 11.50 1.16
CA CYS A 57 13.99 11.39 0.26
C CYS A 57 13.65 11.42 -1.23
N GLY A 58 12.37 11.55 -1.61
CA GLY A 58 11.90 11.57 -2.99
C GLY A 58 12.06 10.25 -3.76
N LYS A 59 12.70 9.23 -3.17
CA LYS A 59 12.91 7.94 -3.87
C LYS A 59 11.60 7.15 -3.97
N PRO A 60 11.33 6.49 -5.11
CA PRO A 60 10.19 5.59 -5.23
C PRO A 60 10.35 4.41 -4.26
N TYR A 61 9.24 3.95 -3.70
CA TYR A 61 9.15 2.73 -2.90
C TYR A 61 7.86 1.99 -3.24
N THR A 62 7.90 0.68 -3.05
CA THR A 62 6.72 -0.18 -3.16
C THR A 62 6.24 -0.62 -1.77
N TYR A 63 4.93 -0.81 -1.65
CA TYR A 63 4.28 -1.31 -0.44
C TYR A 63 3.10 -2.22 -0.79
N THR A 64 3.02 -3.37 -0.15
CA THR A 64 1.89 -4.29 -0.30
C THR A 64 0.90 -4.07 0.84
N THR A 65 -0.37 -3.85 0.50
CA THR A 65 -1.48 -3.72 1.47
C THR A 65 -2.61 -4.70 1.18
N HIS A 66 -3.39 -5.05 2.21
CA HIS A 66 -4.54 -5.94 2.11
C HIS A 66 -5.84 -5.17 2.30
N ARG A 67 -6.69 -5.14 1.26
CA ARG A 67 -8.07 -4.58 1.17
C ARG A 67 -8.34 -3.14 1.66
N ARG A 68 -7.61 -2.61 2.65
CA ARG A 68 -7.79 -1.28 3.23
C ARG A 68 -6.49 -0.47 3.07
N PRO A 69 -6.54 0.72 2.45
CA PRO A 69 -5.41 1.63 2.31
C PRO A 69 -5.01 2.30 3.62
N THR A 70 -5.73 2.10 4.74
CA THR A 70 -5.57 2.87 5.98
C THR A 70 -4.17 2.85 6.59
N TYR A 71 -3.27 1.96 6.12
CA TYR A 71 -1.90 1.86 6.61
C TYR A 71 -0.83 1.80 5.51
N ILE A 72 -1.03 2.47 4.37
CA ILE A 72 0.09 2.67 3.45
C ILE A 72 0.99 3.78 4.02
N PRO A 73 2.28 3.50 4.33
CA PRO A 73 3.19 4.53 4.84
C PRO A 73 3.39 5.62 3.79
N LYS A 74 3.80 6.82 4.21
CA LYS A 74 4.19 7.92 3.29
C LYS A 74 5.70 7.95 2.99
N THR A 75 6.45 7.03 3.59
CA THR A 75 7.91 7.01 3.57
C THR A 75 8.42 5.61 3.24
N CYS A 76 9.56 5.55 2.53
CA CYS A 76 10.23 4.30 2.23
C CYS A 76 10.74 3.59 3.50
N LYS A 77 11.08 2.31 3.41
CA LYS A 77 11.54 1.48 4.54
C LYS A 77 12.70 2.09 5.34
N ALA A 78 13.60 2.84 4.69
CA ALA A 78 14.75 3.49 5.33
C ALA A 78 14.35 4.67 6.23
N HIS A 79 13.28 5.38 5.89
CA HIS A 79 12.77 6.54 6.65
C HIS A 79 11.49 6.22 7.42
N ARG A 80 10.99 4.99 7.31
CA ARG A 80 9.85 4.52 8.09
C ARG A 80 10.31 4.36 9.52
N TRP A 81 9.96 5.33 10.38
CA TRP A 81 10.13 5.21 11.81
C TRP A 81 9.34 3.99 12.30
N GLN A 82 10.03 2.88 12.48
CA GLN A 82 9.55 1.79 13.30
C GLN A 82 9.77 2.30 14.71
N GLY A 83 8.71 2.69 15.42
CA GLY A 83 8.79 2.95 16.85
C GLY A 83 9.52 1.82 17.57
N PRO A 84 9.99 2.02 18.80
CA PRO A 84 10.95 1.12 19.45
C PRO A 84 10.54 -0.34 19.22
N ARG A 85 11.34 -1.08 18.44
CA ARG A 85 11.20 -2.53 18.40
C ARG A 85 11.40 -2.94 19.86
N LYS A 86 10.37 -3.51 20.51
CA LYS A 86 10.61 -4.29 21.72
C LYS A 86 11.58 -5.39 21.30
N ALA A 87 12.86 -5.15 21.52
CA ALA A 87 13.88 -6.17 21.51
C ALA A 87 13.63 -7.02 22.74
N GLY A 88 13.45 -8.33 22.55
CA GLY A 88 13.59 -9.32 23.61
C GLY A 88 12.38 -9.47 24.53
N GLY A 89 11.89 -10.69 24.56
CA GLY A 89 10.93 -11.22 25.52
C GLY A 89 10.66 -12.68 25.19
N GLU A 90 11.73 -13.44 24.96
CA GLU A 90 11.71 -14.89 25.15
C GLU A 90 11.64 -15.12 26.67
N GLU A 91 10.57 -15.76 27.11
CA GLU A 91 10.48 -16.49 28.37
C GLU A 91 9.80 -17.84 28.11
#